data_AF-A0A0Q7QP92-F1
#
_entry.id   AF-A0A0Q7QP92-F1
#
_cell.length_a   1.000
_cell.length_b   1.000
_cell.length_c   1.000
_cell.angle_alpha   90.00
_cell.angle_beta   90.00
_cell.angle_gamma   90.00
#
_symmetry.space_group_name_H-M   'P 1'
#
loop_
_entity.id
_entity.type
_entity.pdbx_description
1 polymer ?
#
loop_
_entity_poly.entity_id
_entity_poly.type
_entity_poly.pdbx_seq_one_letter_code
_entity_poly.pdbx_strand_id
1 'polypeptide(L)'
;MVLAEAAHDVEGTKLDLQGIISELRSRLDALNGSWQGRGGTAFQGAIQAWQHTADRVVGAMGNFHASLTGTEATYTETEDIVASGLNRYQDGKL
;
A
#
# COMPACT_ATOMS: atom_id res chain seq x y z
N MET A 1 -0.89 0.73 -20.08
CA MET A 1 -0.21 1.12 -18.83
C MET A 1 -0.62 0.12 -17.74
N VAL A 2 -0.13 -1.12 -17.81
CA VAL A 2 -0.60 -2.21 -16.91
C VAL A 2 -0.09 -2.00 -15.47
N LEU A 3 1.09 -1.40 -15.32
CA LEU A 3 1.66 -1.10 -14.00
C LEU A 3 0.90 0.02 -13.27
N ALA A 4 0.48 1.08 -13.98
CA ALA A 4 -0.38 2.11 -13.39
C ALA A 4 -1.74 1.57 -12.93
N GLU A 5 -2.37 0.70 -13.73
CA GLU A 5 -3.64 0.07 -13.34
C GLU A 5 -3.46 -0.79 -12.09
N ALA A 6 -2.40 -1.61 -12.06
CA ALA A 6 -2.08 -2.42 -10.89
C ALA A 6 -1.78 -1.56 -9.65
N ALA A 7 -1.09 -0.43 -9.81
CA ALA A 7 -0.85 0.51 -8.71
C ALA A 7 -2.18 1.10 -8.19
N HIS A 8 -3.07 1.51 -9.09
CA HIS A 8 -4.39 2.01 -8.73
C HIS A 8 -5.21 0.97 -7.94
N ASP A 9 -5.25 -0.29 -8.41
CA ASP A 9 -5.94 -1.39 -7.72
C ASP A 9 -5.38 -1.66 -6.32
N VAL A 10 -4.05 -1.62 -6.16
CA VAL A 10 -3.39 -1.81 -4.87
C VAL A 10 -3.72 -0.67 -3.91
N GLU A 11 -3.75 0.57 -4.38
CA GLU A 11 -4.14 1.71 -3.53
C GLU A 11 -5.61 1.62 -3.11
N GLY A 12 -6.51 1.26 -4.04
CA GLY A 12 -7.92 1.03 -3.72
C GLY A 12 -8.11 -0.04 -2.64
N THR A 13 -7.48 -1.21 -2.83
CA THR A 13 -7.55 -2.31 -1.86
C THR A 13 -6.97 -1.92 -0.49
N LYS A 14 -5.91 -1.10 -0.48
CA LYS A 14 -5.29 -0.59 0.76
C LYS A 14 -6.25 0.33 1.52
N LEU A 15 -6.94 1.23 0.82
CA LEU A 15 -7.93 2.13 1.42
C LEU A 15 -9.11 1.35 2.00
N ASP A 16 -9.60 0.34 1.27
CA ASP A 16 -10.67 -0.55 1.76
C ASP A 16 -10.24 -1.28 3.04
N LEU A 17 -9.02 -1.82 3.05
CA LEU A 17 -8.48 -2.50 4.21
C LEU A 17 -8.34 -1.55 5.42
N GLN A 18 -7.88 -0.32 5.20
CA GLN A 18 -7.81 0.71 6.25
C GLN A 18 -9.20 1.05 6.82
N GLY A 19 -10.23 1.07 5.96
CA GLY A 19 -11.62 1.24 6.38
C GLY A 19 -12.08 0.10 7.31
N ILE A 20 -11.85 -1.14 6.91
CA ILE A 20 -12.20 -2.34 7.70
C ILE A 20 -11.47 -2.35 9.05
N ILE A 21 -10.17 -2.03 9.05
CA ILE A 21 -9.37 -1.94 10.27
C ILE A 21 -9.94 -0.88 11.22
N SER A 22 -10.28 0.30 10.70
CA SER A 22 -10.84 1.40 11.48
C SER A 22 -12.20 1.04 12.08
N GLU A 23 -13.05 0.37 11.30
CA GLU A 23 -14.35 -0.11 11.77
C GLU A 23 -14.20 -1.16 12.88
N LEU A 24 -13.32 -2.15 12.69
CA LEU A 24 -13.08 -3.17 13.70
C LEU A 24 -12.51 -2.57 14.98
N ARG A 25 -11.56 -1.63 14.88
CA ARG A 25 -11.04 -0.87 16.02
C ARG A 25 -12.16 -0.19 16.79
N SER A 26 -13.05 0.54 16.10
CA SER A 26 -14.17 1.23 16.75
C SER A 26 -15.09 0.26 17.49
N ARG A 27 -15.38 -0.90 16.91
CA ARG A 27 -16.19 -1.95 17.54
C ARG A 27 -15.48 -2.54 18.78
N LEU A 28 -14.17 -2.77 18.70
CA LEU A 28 -13.36 -3.29 19.81
C LEU A 28 -13.28 -2.29 20.96
N ASP A 29 -13.11 -1.00 20.67
CA ASP A 29 -13.05 0.08 21.68
C ASP A 29 -14.39 0.21 22.43
N ALA A 30 -15.52 0.04 21.74
CA ALA A 30 -16.84 0.02 22.36
C ALA A 30 -17.01 -1.18 23.32
N LEU A 31 -16.43 -2.33 23.00
CA LEU A 31 -16.47 -3.53 23.84
C LEU A 31 -15.52 -3.46 25.04
N ASN A 32 -14.42 -2.71 24.95
CA ASN A 32 -13.42 -2.59 26.02
C ASN A 32 -14.01 -2.04 27.34
N GLY A 33 -15.04 -1.18 27.27
CA GLY A 33 -15.74 -0.69 28.47
C GLY A 33 -16.47 -1.78 29.26
N SER A 34 -16.81 -2.90 28.62
CA SER A 34 -17.59 -4.00 29.22
C SER A 34 -16.74 -5.11 29.83
N TRP A 35 -15.46 -5.24 29.45
CA TRP A 35 -14.59 -6.35 29.87
C TRP A 35 -13.56 -5.88 30.89
N GLN A 36 -13.99 -5.73 32.15
CA GLN A 36 -13.11 -5.40 33.28
C GLN A 36 -12.56 -6.67 33.95
N GLY A 37 -11.34 -6.59 34.51
CA GLY A 37 -10.67 -7.71 35.19
C GLY A 37 -9.74 -8.52 34.29
N ARG A 38 -9.41 -9.76 34.69
CA ARG A 38 -8.39 -10.60 34.00
C ARG A 38 -8.73 -10.89 32.52
N GLY A 39 -10.01 -10.97 32.16
CA GLY A 39 -10.44 -11.11 30.77
C GLY A 39 -10.17 -9.86 29.93
N GLY A 40 -10.23 -8.66 30.53
CA GLY A 40 -9.89 -7.39 29.88
C GLY A 40 -8.41 -7.31 29.48
N THR A 41 -7.50 -7.76 30.34
CA THR A 41 -6.06 -7.78 30.03
C THR A 41 -5.74 -8.69 28.85
N ALA A 42 -6.31 -9.90 28.82
CA ALA A 42 -6.13 -10.82 27.71
C ALA A 42 -6.69 -10.26 26.39
N PHE A 43 -7.86 -9.60 26.46
CA PHE A 43 -8.47 -8.94 25.32
C PHE A 43 -7.62 -7.77 24.79
N GLN A 44 -7.12 -6.91 25.69
CA GLN A 44 -6.23 -5.80 25.31
C GLN A 44 -4.97 -6.32 24.61
N GLY A 45 -4.38 -7.42 25.11
CA GLY A 45 -3.25 -8.07 24.44
C GLY A 45 -3.60 -8.58 23.04
N ALA A 46 -4.77 -9.19 22.87
CA ALA A 46 -5.26 -9.64 21.56
C ALA A 46 -5.48 -8.47 20.58
N ILE A 47 -6.07 -7.36 21.05
CA ILE A 47 -6.26 -6.14 20.24
C ILE A 47 -4.91 -5.58 19.79
N GLN A 48 -3.93 -5.49 20.68
CA GLN A 48 -2.59 -4.97 20.33
C GLN A 48 -1.89 -5.85 19.29
N ALA A 49 -1.92 -7.17 19.46
CA ALA A 49 -1.33 -8.11 18.51
C ALA A 49 -2.03 -8.05 17.14
N TRP A 50 -3.36 -7.92 17.14
CA TRP A 50 -4.14 -7.72 15.93
C TRP A 50 -3.78 -6.40 15.24
N GLN A 51 -3.72 -5.28 15.96
CA GLN A 51 -3.36 -3.97 15.38
C GLN A 51 -1.97 -4.01 14.75
N HIS A 52 -0.98 -4.61 15.43
CA HIS A 52 0.35 -4.78 14.86
C HIS A 52 0.32 -5.58 13.56
N THR A 53 -0.51 -6.62 13.48
CA THR A 53 -0.67 -7.41 12.25
C THR A 53 -1.32 -6.58 11.14
N ALA A 54 -2.36 -5.81 11.47
CA ALA A 54 -3.04 -4.91 10.54
C ALA A 54 -2.08 -3.86 9.95
N ASP A 55 -1.29 -3.21 10.80
CA ASP A 55 -0.30 -2.19 10.38
C ASP A 55 0.76 -2.79 9.45
N ARG A 56 1.19 -4.03 9.70
CA ARG A 56 2.14 -4.75 8.83
C ARG A 56 1.57 -5.00 7.45
N VAL A 57 0.30 -5.40 7.35
CA VAL A 57 -0.34 -5.66 6.05
C VAL A 57 -0.49 -4.36 5.26
N VAL A 58 -1.00 -3.30 5.89
CA VAL A 58 -1.14 -1.98 5.25
C VAL A 58 0.22 -1.43 4.80
N GLY A 59 1.25 -1.58 5.62
CA GLY A 59 2.62 -1.19 5.26
C GLY A 59 3.17 -1.99 4.07
N ALA A 60 2.94 -3.30 4.03
CA ALA A 60 3.34 -4.14 2.90
C ALA A 60 2.64 -3.72 1.60
N MET A 61 1.36 -3.37 1.64
CA MET A 61 0.63 -2.85 0.49
C MET A 61 1.17 -1.50 0.01
N GLY A 62 1.52 -0.59 0.94
CA GLY A 62 2.16 0.67 0.60
C GLY A 62 3.52 0.48 -0.09
N ASN A 63 4.35 -0.45 0.39
CA ASN A 63 5.62 -0.78 -0.24
C ASN A 63 5.44 -1.39 -1.63
N PHE A 64 4.42 -2.23 -1.80
CA PHE A 64 4.10 -2.83 -3.09
C PHE A 64 3.64 -1.77 -4.10
N HIS A 65 2.73 -0.88 -3.70
CA HIS A 65 2.32 0.28 -4.50
C HIS A 65 3.53 1.11 -4.95
N ALA A 66 4.41 1.50 -4.02
CA ALA A 66 5.61 2.28 -4.33
C ALA A 66 6.54 1.57 -5.33
N SER A 67 6.64 0.24 -5.23
CA SER A 67 7.43 -0.57 -6.16
C SER A 67 6.84 -0.55 -7.58
N LEU A 68 5.51 -0.61 -7.71
CA LEU A 68 4.82 -0.54 -9.01
C LEU A 68 5.02 0.83 -9.67
N THR A 69 4.78 1.92 -8.94
CA THR A 69 4.93 3.28 -9.47
C THR A 69 6.37 3.65 -9.79
N GLY A 70 7.33 3.15 -8.99
CA GLY A 70 8.77 3.37 -9.25
C GLY A 70 9.25 2.61 -10.49
N THR A 71 8.74 1.39 -10.70
CA THR A 71 9.07 0.59 -11.89
C THR A 71 8.56 1.28 -13.15
N GLU A 72 7.33 1.79 -13.13
CA GLU A 72 6.77 2.54 -14.24
C GLU A 72 7.60 3.78 -14.60
N ALA A 73 7.95 4.61 -13.62
CA ALA A 73 8.78 5.80 -13.85
C ALA A 73 10.13 5.44 -14.51
N THR A 74 10.75 4.34 -14.09
CA THR A 74 12.01 3.85 -14.65
C THR A 74 11.84 3.40 -16.12
N TYR A 75 10.72 2.76 -16.45
CA TYR A 75 10.42 2.37 -17.84
C TYR A 75 10.24 3.60 -18.73
N THR A 76 9.45 4.58 -18.31
CA THR A 76 9.25 5.82 -19.07
C THR A 76 10.54 6.60 -19.28
N GLU A 77 11.37 6.75 -18.24
CA GLU A 77 12.67 7.42 -18.36
C GLU A 77 13.59 6.70 -19.36
N THR A 78 13.61 5.36 -19.33
CA THR A 78 14.41 4.56 -20.27
C THR A 78 13.93 4.73 -21.71
N GLU A 79 12.61 4.70 -21.94
CA GLU A 79 12.01 4.93 -23.26
C GLU A 79 12.34 6.33 -23.80
N ASP A 80 12.24 7.37 -22.98
CA ASP A 80 12.56 8.75 -23.37
C ASP A 80 14.04 8.92 -23.74
N ILE A 81 14.96 8.29 -23.00
CA ILE A 81 16.40 8.29 -23.30
C ILE A 81 16.67 7.62 -24.65
N VAL A 82 16.07 6.45 -24.88
CA VAL A 82 16.24 5.70 -26.13
C VAL A 82 15.65 6.47 -27.31
N ALA A 83 14.44 7.00 -27.18
CA ALA A 83 13.77 7.82 -28.20
C ALA A 83 14.60 9.06 -28.55
N SER A 84 15.12 9.77 -27.54
CA SER A 84 15.99 10.93 -27.74
C SER A 84 17.33 10.56 -28.39
N GLY A 85 17.86 9.36 -28.13
CA GLY A 85 19.04 8.82 -28.81
C GLY A 85 18.79 8.50 -30.28
N LEU A 86 17.67 7.82 -30.57
CA LEU A 86 17.26 7.46 -31.93
C LEU A 86 16.95 8.70 -32.77
N ASN A 87 16.26 9.69 -32.21
CA ASN A 87 15.94 10.92 -32.92
C ASN A 87 17.21 11.69 -33.32
N ARG A 88 18.22 11.75 -32.42
CA ARG A 88 19.53 12.32 -32.75
C ARG A 88 20.26 11.56 -33.87
N TYR A 89 20.07 10.25 -33.97
CA TYR A 89 20.63 9.46 -35.08
C TYR A 89 19.87 9.71 -36.40
N GLN A 90 18.56 9.93 -36.36
CA GLN A 90 17.76 10.20 -37.56
C GLN A 90 17.96 11.63 -38.10
N ASP A 91 18.08 12.63 -37.22
CA ASP A 91 18.30 14.04 -37.59
C ASP A 91 19.77 14.32 -37.95
N GLY A 92 20.69 13.49 -37.46
CA GLY A 92 22.10 13.50 -37.80
C GLY A 92 22.38 12.71 -39.08
N LYS A 93 22.48 13.40 -40.20
CA LYS A 93 23.15 12.90 -41.42
C LYS A 93 24.40 12.08 -41.07
N LEU A 94 24.46 10.85 -41.58
CA LEU A 94 25.73 10.24 -42.01
C LEU A 94 26.22 10.94 -43.27
#